data_AF-A0A353H8R1-F1
#
_entry.id   AF-A0A353H8R1-F1
#
_cell.length_a   1.000
_cell.length_b   1.000
_cell.length_c   1.000
_cell.angle_alpha   90.00
_cell.angle_beta   90.00
_cell.angle_gamma   90.00
#
_symmetry.space_group_name_H-M   'P 1'
#
loop_
_entity.id
_entity.type
_entity.pdbx_description
1 polymer ?
#
loop_
_entity_poly.entity_id
_entity_poly.type
_entity_poly.pdbx_seq_one_letter_code
_entity_poly.pdbx_strand_id
1 'polypeptide(L)'
;VDMDQDNLFAFPAQSNFSGVKYPLDLIEQAHSKGLDVLLDAAAYVPTSRLDLNVVKPEFVAISFYKMFGYPTGIGALLIRKAVFQKMERPWFAGGTV
;
A
#
# COMPACT_ATOMS: atom_id res chain seq x y z
N VAL A 1 18.66 0.66 -11.33
CA VAL A 1 17.91 1.53 -10.40
C VAL A 1 18.94 2.49 -9.86
N ASP A 2 18.71 3.79 -10.04
CA ASP A 2 19.59 4.79 -9.46
C ASP A 2 19.47 4.70 -7.94
N MET A 3 20.55 4.31 -7.27
CA MET A 3 20.54 4.02 -5.82
C MET A 3 20.49 5.29 -4.97
N ASP A 4 20.71 6.47 -5.58
CA ASP A 4 20.70 7.77 -4.90
C ASP A 4 19.31 8.44 -4.88
N GLN A 5 18.27 7.79 -5.42
CA GLN A 5 16.89 8.28 -5.40
C GLN A 5 15.95 7.35 -4.61
N ASP A 6 14.94 7.94 -3.96
CA ASP A 6 13.83 7.18 -3.38
C ASP A 6 13.01 6.55 -4.51
N ASN A 7 13.15 5.23 -4.68
CA ASN A 7 12.44 4.47 -5.70
C ASN A 7 11.31 3.65 -5.07
N LEU A 8 10.13 3.69 -5.70
CA LEU A 8 8.92 3.03 -5.21
C LEU A 8 8.51 1.87 -6.12
N PHE A 9 8.33 0.68 -5.53
CA PHE A 9 7.67 -0.45 -6.16
C PHE A 9 6.23 -0.56 -5.68
N ALA A 10 5.27 -0.41 -6.59
CA ALA A 10 3.84 -0.46 -6.27
C ALA A 10 3.16 -1.64 -6.98
N PHE A 11 2.39 -2.44 -6.24
CA PHE A 11 1.63 -3.54 -6.81
C PHE A 11 0.36 -3.87 -6.01
N PRO A 12 -0.69 -4.42 -6.64
CA PRO A 12 -1.86 -4.89 -5.93
C PRO A 12 -1.60 -6.25 -5.27
N ALA A 13 -2.00 -6.41 -4.02
CA ALA A 13 -2.04 -7.73 -3.37
C ALA A 13 -3.07 -8.66 -4.05
N GLN A 14 -4.15 -8.08 -4.59
CA GLN A 14 -5.16 -8.76 -5.40
C GLN A 14 -5.67 -7.83 -6.49
N SER A 15 -5.70 -8.31 -7.74
CA SER A 15 -6.30 -7.57 -8.84
C SER A 15 -7.81 -7.41 -8.62
N ASN A 16 -8.32 -6.18 -8.74
CA ASN A 16 -9.75 -5.91 -8.71
C ASN A 16 -10.48 -6.34 -10.00
N PHE A 17 -9.74 -6.60 -11.08
CA PHE A 17 -10.30 -7.01 -12.36
C PHE A 17 -10.31 -8.53 -12.51
N SER A 18 -9.15 -9.17 -12.35
CA SER A 18 -9.01 -10.63 -12.56
C SER A 18 -9.16 -11.45 -11.29
N GLY A 19 -9.13 -10.82 -10.11
CA GLY A 19 -9.11 -11.53 -8.82
C GLY A 19 -7.80 -12.25 -8.49
N VAL A 20 -6.80 -12.20 -9.38
CA VAL A 20 -5.48 -12.82 -9.16
C VAL A 20 -4.82 -12.21 -7.93
N LYS A 21 -4.33 -13.08 -7.02
CA LYS A 21 -3.53 -12.69 -5.86
C LYS A 21 -2.05 -12.77 -6.23
N TYR A 22 -1.36 -11.66 -6.10
CA TYR A 22 0.08 -11.62 -6.32
C TYR A 22 0.81 -12.09 -5.07
N PRO A 23 1.93 -12.82 -5.23
CA PRO A 23 2.63 -13.36 -4.08
C PRO A 23 3.29 -12.21 -3.30
N LEU A 24 3.14 -12.24 -1.97
CA LEU A 24 3.58 -11.13 -1.10
C LEU A 24 5.09 -11.13 -0.84
N ASP A 25 5.80 -12.20 -1.24
CA ASP A 25 7.26 -12.27 -1.23
C ASP A 25 7.92 -11.25 -2.18
N LEU A 26 7.16 -10.70 -3.14
CA LEU A 26 7.57 -9.57 -3.98
C LEU A 26 8.01 -8.36 -3.16
N ILE A 27 7.51 -8.21 -1.92
CA ILE A 27 7.92 -7.15 -0.99
C ILE A 27 9.42 -7.30 -0.66
N GLU A 28 9.83 -8.49 -0.22
CA GLU A 28 11.24 -8.77 0.11
C GLU A 28 12.12 -8.73 -1.14
N GLN A 29 11.60 -9.18 -2.28
CA GLN A 29 12.33 -9.08 -3.56
C GLN A 29 12.57 -7.61 -3.96
N ALA A 30 11.62 -6.71 -3.69
CA ALA A 30 11.78 -5.28 -3.94
C ALA A 30 12.76 -4.65 -2.95
N HIS A 31 12.67 -4.99 -1.66
CA HIS A 31 13.63 -4.55 -0.64
C HIS A 31 15.06 -4.95 -0.97
N SER A 32 15.28 -6.18 -1.49
CA SER A 32 16.61 -6.64 -1.94
C SER A 32 17.24 -5.79 -3.04
N LYS A 33 16.43 -4.97 -3.73
CA LYS A 33 16.83 -4.04 -4.78
C LYS A 33 16.88 -2.58 -4.30
N GLY A 34 16.71 -2.34 -3.00
CA GLY A 34 16.69 -1.00 -2.41
C GLY A 34 15.42 -0.20 -2.70
N LEU A 35 14.30 -0.86 -3.01
CA LEU A 35 13.03 -0.20 -3.33
C LEU A 35 12.12 -0.16 -2.10
N ASP A 36 11.50 1.00 -1.85
CA ASP A 36 10.36 1.09 -0.92
C ASP A 36 9.12 0.46 -1.57
N VAL A 37 8.20 -0.11 -0.78
CA VAL A 37 7.05 -0.85 -1.30
C VAL A 37 5.71 -0.22 -0.93
N LEU A 38 4.88 0.01 -1.95
CA LEU A 38 3.45 0.34 -1.84
C LEU A 38 2.60 -0.88 -2.20
N LEU A 39 1.92 -1.44 -1.20
CA LEU A 39 0.97 -2.52 -1.39
C LEU A 39 -0.46 -1.97 -1.53
N ASP A 40 -1.05 -2.10 -2.72
CA ASP A 40 -2.49 -1.88 -2.88
C ASP A 40 -3.24 -3.09 -2.35
N ALA A 41 -3.80 -2.94 -1.15
CA ALA A 41 -4.53 -3.98 -0.46
C ALA A 41 -6.05 -3.82 -0.59
N ALA A 42 -6.54 -2.84 -1.36
CA ALA A 42 -7.94 -2.44 -1.38
C ALA A 42 -8.89 -3.56 -1.80
N ALA A 43 -8.49 -4.40 -2.76
CA ALA A 43 -9.27 -5.57 -3.19
C ALA A 43 -8.91 -6.86 -2.41
N TYR A 44 -7.83 -6.84 -1.62
CA TYR A 44 -7.32 -8.00 -0.90
C TYR A 44 -7.94 -8.15 0.49
N VAL A 45 -7.89 -7.09 1.30
CA VAL A 45 -8.35 -7.11 2.71
C VAL A 45 -9.85 -7.38 2.93
N PRO A 46 -10.76 -7.18 1.95
CA PRO A 46 -12.16 -7.60 2.13
C PRO A 46 -12.33 -9.12 2.27
N THR A 47 -11.41 -9.93 1.72
CA THR A 47 -11.56 -11.39 1.66
C THR A 47 -10.34 -12.16 2.16
N SER A 48 -9.26 -11.47 2.55
CA SER A 48 -7.99 -12.05 2.94
C SER A 48 -7.38 -11.33 4.13
N ARG A 49 -6.75 -12.07 5.04
CA ARG A 49 -6.05 -11.48 6.19
C ARG A 49 -4.69 -10.95 5.76
N LEU A 50 -4.44 -9.66 5.99
CA LEU A 50 -3.13 -9.04 5.83
C LEU A 50 -2.46 -8.90 7.20
N ASP A 51 -1.30 -9.53 7.40
CA ASP A 51 -0.55 -9.47 8.65
C ASP A 51 0.74 -8.66 8.48
N LEU A 52 0.74 -7.41 8.97
CA LEU A 52 1.90 -6.51 8.89
C LEU A 52 3.01 -6.85 9.90
N ASN A 53 2.80 -7.87 10.75
CA ASN A 53 3.89 -8.47 11.51
C ASN A 53 4.72 -9.41 10.63
N VAL A 54 4.10 -10.04 9.63
CA VAL A 54 4.73 -10.99 8.71
C VAL A 54 5.30 -10.28 7.47
N VAL A 55 4.48 -9.48 6.79
CA VAL A 55 4.93 -8.72 5.61
C VAL A 55 5.21 -7.27 5.96
N LYS A 56 6.24 -6.69 5.35
CA LYS A 56 6.78 -5.39 5.78
C LYS A 56 6.76 -4.28 4.71
N PRO A 57 5.69 -4.04 3.96
CA PRO A 57 5.65 -2.91 3.04
C PRO A 57 5.70 -1.58 3.80
N GLU A 58 6.21 -0.55 3.13
CA GLU A 58 6.32 0.82 3.64
C GLU A 58 4.96 1.51 3.65
N PHE A 59 4.15 1.24 2.63
CA PHE A 59 2.86 1.86 2.40
C PHE A 59 1.80 0.79 2.10
N VAL A 60 0.60 0.93 2.69
CA VAL A 60 -0.53 0.04 2.41
C VAL A 60 -1.79 0.86 2.17
N ALA A 61 -2.35 0.76 0.97
CA ALA A 61 -3.59 1.42 0.61
C ALA A 61 -4.80 0.50 0.87
N ILE A 62 -5.83 1.03 1.54
CA ILE A 62 -7.08 0.31 1.83
C ILE A 62 -8.31 1.16 1.50
N SER A 63 -9.41 0.49 1.15
CA SER A 63 -10.70 1.11 0.81
C SER A 63 -11.79 0.54 1.72
N PHE A 64 -12.45 1.42 2.50
CA PHE A 64 -13.48 0.97 3.44
C PHE A 64 -14.77 0.55 2.73
N TYR A 65 -15.13 1.22 1.63
CA TYR A 65 -16.23 0.78 0.79
C TYR A 65 -16.08 -0.67 0.32
N LYS A 66 -14.86 -1.10 -0.06
CA LYS A 66 -14.63 -2.49 -0.46
C LYS A 66 -14.71 -3.48 0.70
N MET A 67 -14.37 -3.05 1.92
CA MET A 67 -14.40 -3.90 3.11
C MET A 67 -15.80 -4.05 3.71
N PHE A 68 -16.59 -2.97 3.70
CA PHE A 68 -17.82 -2.86 4.47
C PHE A 68 -19.06 -2.51 3.62
N GLY A 69 -18.89 -2.18 2.34
CA GLY A 69 -19.97 -1.67 1.46
C GLY A 69 -20.36 -0.21 1.71
N TYR A 70 -19.97 0.36 2.85
CA TYR A 70 -20.21 1.75 3.27
C TYR A 70 -19.17 2.15 4.35
N PRO A 71 -18.72 3.42 4.45
CA PRO A 71 -19.04 4.57 3.59
C PRO A 71 -18.25 4.61 2.28
N THR A 72 -18.86 5.20 1.25
CA THR A 72 -18.18 5.55 -0.01
C THR A 72 -17.26 6.75 0.18
N GLY A 73 -16.14 6.80 -0.54
CA GLY A 73 -15.22 7.94 -0.53
C GLY A 73 -14.23 7.98 0.65
N ILE A 74 -14.23 6.97 1.52
CA ILE A 74 -13.28 6.84 2.64
C ILE A 74 -12.38 5.62 2.44
N GLY A 75 -11.11 5.81 2.78
CA GLY A 75 -10.09 4.77 2.84
C GLY A 75 -8.99 5.18 3.82
N ALA A 76 -7.90 4.44 3.82
CA ALA A 76 -6.71 4.83 4.58
C ALA A 76 -5.44 4.46 3.81
N LEU A 77 -4.38 5.22 4.08
CA LEU A 77 -3.02 4.87 3.74
C LEU A 77 -2.28 4.59 5.05
N LEU A 78 -1.91 3.34 5.27
CA LEU A 78 -1.05 2.98 6.40
C LEU A 78 0.39 3.24 5.98
N ILE A 79 1.15 3.94 6.82
CA ILE A 79 2.54 4.32 6.56
C ILE A 79 3.40 3.76 7.70
N ARG A 80 4.48 3.05 7.35
CA ARG A 80 5.47 2.60 8.32
C ARG A 80 6.19 3.81 8.91
N LYS A 81 6.24 3.90 10.25
CA LYS A 81 6.86 5.03 10.96
C LYS A 81 8.30 5.33 10.51
N ALA A 82 9.07 4.29 10.17
CA ALA A 82 10.46 4.42 9.75
C ALA A 82 10.63 5.26 8.47
N VAL A 83 9.64 5.26 7.56
CA VAL A 83 9.69 6.03 6.31
C VAL A 83 8.87 7.32 6.36
N PHE A 84 8.22 7.60 7.49
CA PHE A 84 7.37 8.79 7.62
C PHE A 84 8.15 10.10 7.43
N GLN A 85 9.42 10.13 7.85
CA GLN A 85 10.30 11.30 7.68
C GLN A 85 10.67 11.57 6.23
N LYS A 86 10.57 10.57 5.34
CA LYS A 86 10.79 10.74 3.90
C LYS A 86 9.60 11.42 3.21
N MET A 87 8.43 11.43 3.85
CA MET A 87 7.22 11.98 3.25
C MET A 87 7.15 13.49 3.44
N GLU A 88 7.25 14.20 2.33
CA GLU A 88 6.73 15.56 2.25
C GLU A 88 5.23 15.52 2.02
N ARG A 89 4.48 16.36 2.73
CA ARG A 89 3.03 16.51 2.53
C ARG A 89 2.78 17.81 1.76
N PRO A 90 2.96 17.83 0.43
CA PRO A 90 2.83 19.06 -0.35
C PRO A 90 1.39 19.56 -0.37
N TRP A 91 0.40 18.66 -0.27
CA TRP A 91 -1.02 18.97 -0.41
C TRP A 91 -1.90 18.25 0.60
N PHE A 92 -3.01 18.89 0.96
CA PHE A 92 -4.10 18.29 1.70
C PHE A 92 -5.18 17.83 0.70
N ALA A 93 -5.28 16.52 0.45
CA ALA A 93 -6.35 15.97 -0.38
C ALA A 93 -7.51 15.53 0.52
N GLY A 94 -8.42 16.46 0.79
CA GLY A 94 -9.67 16.21 1.53
C GLY A 94 -10.27 17.47 2.11
N GLY A 95 -11.42 17.92 1.59
CA GLY A 95 -12.16 19.08 2.10
C GLY A 95 -11.41 20.40 1.98
N THR A 96 -11.72 21.17 0.93
CA THR A 96 -11.76 22.63 1.06
C THR A 96 -12.72 22.92 2.22
N VAL A 97 -12.26 23.60 3.27
CA VAL A 97 -13.14 24.57 3.91
C VAL A 97 -13.23 25.79 3.01
#